data_AF-M5Y9W9-F1
#
_entry.id   AF-M5Y9W9-F1
#
_cell.length_a   1.000
_cell.length_b   1.000
_cell.length_c   1.000
_cell.angle_alpha   90.00
_cell.angle_beta   90.00
_cell.angle_gamma   90.00
#
_symmetry.space_group_name_H-M   'P 1'
#
loop_
_entity.id
_entity.type
_entity.pdbx_description
1 polymer ?
#
loop_
_entity_poly.entity_id
_entity_poly.type
_entity_poly.pdbx_seq_one_letter_code
_entity_poly.pdbx_strand_id
1 'polypeptide(L)'
;FGDTTFTKVFVGGLAWETPTDEMRRYFQQFGEILEAVIIADKNTGKSKGYGFVTFRDSESARRACANPNPVIDGRRANCNIASLGRPRPSPPRGRNQASGPYQGSAPQAAQSYGGAPPLPPPLPPPAPIIYPPY
;
A
#
# COMPACT_ATOMS: atom_id res chain seq x y z
N PHE A 1 -6.80 14.55 17.04
CA PHE A 1 -6.61 14.49 15.58
C PHE A 1 -7.01 13.08 15.14
N GLY A 2 -8.28 12.68 15.22
CA GLY A 2 -9.42 13.26 14.48
C GLY A 2 -9.55 12.43 13.20
N ASP A 3 -10.46 11.47 13.19
CA ASP A 3 -10.60 10.42 12.18
C ASP A 3 -10.59 10.99 10.75
N THR A 4 -9.53 10.71 9.97
CA THR A 4 -9.46 11.10 8.56
C THR A 4 -10.31 10.21 7.65
N THR A 5 -11.25 9.46 8.24
CA THR A 5 -12.02 8.38 7.59
C THR A 5 -12.93 8.87 6.48
N PHE A 6 -13.33 10.13 6.50
CA PHE A 6 -14.15 10.70 5.43
C PHE A 6 -13.54 11.95 4.80
N THR A 7 -12.35 12.35 5.23
CA THR A 7 -11.66 13.55 4.74
C THR A 7 -10.48 13.23 3.84
N LYS A 8 -10.01 11.97 3.81
CA LYS A 8 -8.90 11.55 2.97
C LYS A 8 -9.36 10.96 1.64
N VAL A 9 -8.78 11.46 0.56
CA VAL A 9 -9.03 11.06 -0.83
C VAL A 9 -7.76 10.45 -1.41
N PHE A 10 -7.92 9.30 -2.06
CA PHE A 10 -6.94 8.64 -2.90
C PHE A 10 -7.08 9.16 -4.32
N VAL A 11 -5.95 9.48 -4.94
CA VAL A 11 -5.86 9.97 -6.32
C VAL A 11 -4.91 9.07 -7.09
N GLY A 12 -5.40 8.28 -8.04
CA GLY A 12 -4.60 7.40 -8.90
C GLY A 12 -4.61 7.85 -10.36
N GLY A 13 -3.74 7.29 -11.19
CA GLY A 13 -3.71 7.58 -12.63
C GLY A 13 -3.11 8.94 -13.00
N LEU A 14 -2.35 9.54 -12.08
CA LEU A 14 -1.59 10.77 -12.32
C LEU A 14 -0.40 10.47 -13.26
N ALA A 15 0.03 11.46 -14.04
CA ALA A 15 1.27 11.32 -14.79
C ALA A 15 2.46 11.27 -13.81
N TRP A 16 3.56 10.63 -14.23
CA TRP A 16 4.74 10.50 -13.37
C TRP A 16 5.43 11.84 -13.11
N GLU A 17 5.19 12.81 -14.00
CA GLU A 17 5.71 14.16 -13.94
C GLU A 17 4.79 15.12 -13.18
N THR A 18 3.53 14.73 -12.93
CA THR A 18 2.56 15.57 -12.23
C THR A 18 3.05 15.84 -10.81
N PRO A 19 3.34 17.11 -10.45
CA PRO A 19 3.82 17.45 -9.12
C PRO A 19 2.67 17.51 -8.11
N THR A 20 3.01 17.40 -6.82
CA THR A 20 2.05 17.50 -5.73
C THR A 20 1.32 18.85 -5.73
N ASP A 21 2.00 19.92 -6.18
CA ASP A 21 1.40 21.26 -6.27
C ASP A 21 0.24 21.31 -7.27
N GLU A 22 0.40 20.68 -8.45
CA GLU A 22 -0.65 20.65 -9.47
C GLU A 22 -1.87 19.86 -9.00
N MET A 23 -1.63 18.70 -8.40
CA MET A 23 -2.68 17.92 -7.75
C MET A 23 -3.38 18.76 -6.68
N ARG A 24 -2.62 19.43 -5.80
CA ARG A 24 -3.17 20.28 -4.74
C ARG A 24 -4.02 21.40 -5.31
N ARG A 25 -3.54 22.13 -6.31
CA ARG A 25 -4.27 23.23 -6.97
C ARG A 25 -5.61 22.74 -7.52
N TYR A 26 -5.60 21.61 -8.21
CA TYR A 26 -6.83 21.00 -8.73
C TYR A 26 -7.83 20.67 -7.61
N PHE A 27 -7.36 20.10 -6.51
CA PHE A 27 -8.26 19.73 -5.41
C PHE A 27 -8.70 20.90 -4.53
N GLN A 28 -7.95 22.01 -4.54
CA GLN A 28 -8.24 23.19 -3.73
C GLN A 28 -9.56 23.87 -4.12
N GLN A 29 -10.03 23.66 -5.34
CA GLN A 29 -11.34 24.14 -5.80
C GLN A 29 -12.54 23.46 -5.11
N PHE A 30 -12.34 22.26 -4.54
CA PHE A 30 -13.39 21.52 -3.84
C PHE A 30 -13.45 21.88 -2.35
N GLY A 31 -12.35 22.36 -1.78
CA GLY A 31 -12.27 22.80 -0.39
C GLY A 31 -10.83 22.94 0.12
N GLU A 32 -10.69 23.26 1.41
CA GLU A 32 -9.40 23.46 2.05
C GLU A 32 -8.65 22.13 2.23
N ILE A 33 -7.40 22.09 1.75
CA ILE A 33 -6.51 20.92 1.83
C ILE A 33 -5.59 21.08 3.05
N LEU A 34 -5.62 20.10 3.94
CA LEU A 34 -4.68 19.99 5.06
C LEU A 34 -3.35 19.40 4.62
N GLU A 35 -3.38 18.35 3.81
CA GLU A 35 -2.17 17.64 3.38
C GLU A 35 -2.35 17.07 1.98
N ALA A 36 -1.32 17.18 1.13
CA ALA A 36 -1.28 16.55 -0.19
C ALA A 36 0.08 15.87 -0.36
N VAL A 37 0.08 14.60 -0.73
CA VAL A 37 1.31 13.80 -0.88
C VAL A 37 1.21 12.89 -2.09
N ILE A 38 2.16 12.99 -3.01
CA ILE A 38 2.35 12.01 -4.09
C ILE A 38 3.32 10.92 -3.62
N ILE A 39 2.97 9.67 -3.87
CA ILE A 39 3.83 8.54 -3.51
C ILE A 39 4.83 8.33 -4.64
N ALA A 40 6.10 8.61 -4.35
CA ALA A 40 7.22 8.28 -5.20
C ALA A 40 7.89 6.97 -4.76
N ASP A 41 8.53 6.31 -5.71
CA ASP A 41 9.41 5.18 -5.48
C ASP A 41 10.68 5.64 -4.74
N LYS A 42 11.06 4.94 -3.67
CA LYS A 42 12.19 5.35 -2.82
C LYS A 42 13.56 5.14 -3.46
N ASN A 43 13.66 4.22 -4.41
CA ASN A 43 14.94 3.89 -5.06
C ASN A 43 15.21 4.84 -6.22
N THR A 44 14.18 5.15 -7.00
CA THR A 44 14.30 5.95 -8.23
C THR A 44 13.87 7.41 -8.05
N GLY A 45 13.14 7.73 -6.96
CA GLY A 45 12.54 9.06 -6.74
C GLY A 45 11.37 9.37 -7.67
N LYS A 46 10.99 8.45 -8.57
CA LYS A 46 9.93 8.67 -9.57
C LYS A 46 8.54 8.50 -8.95
N SER A 47 7.59 9.34 -9.34
CA SER A 47 6.18 9.19 -8.93
C SER A 47 5.64 7.83 -9.36
N LYS A 48 4.91 7.16 -8.47
CA LYS A 48 4.17 5.93 -8.81
C LYS A 48 2.85 6.20 -9.55
N GLY A 49 2.55 7.47 -9.85
CA GLY A 49 1.31 7.87 -10.52
C GLY A 49 0.08 7.83 -9.60
N TYR A 50 0.30 7.91 -8.28
CA TYR A 50 -0.78 8.04 -7.31
C TYR A 50 -0.36 8.86 -6.08
N GLY A 51 -1.35 9.43 -5.40
CA GLY A 51 -1.18 10.27 -4.23
C GLY A 51 -2.40 10.23 -3.31
N PHE A 52 -2.28 10.99 -2.22
CA PHE A 52 -3.33 11.16 -1.24
C PHE A 52 -3.51 12.65 -0.94
N VAL A 53 -4.77 13.05 -0.77
CA VAL A 53 -5.18 14.39 -0.38
C VAL A 53 -6.04 14.28 0.87
N THR A 54 -5.68 14.99 1.93
CA THR A 54 -6.45 15.09 3.15
C THR A 54 -7.08 16.47 3.20
N PHE A 55 -8.41 16.51 3.18
CA PHE A 55 -9.18 17.74 3.31
C PHE A 55 -9.41 18.11 4.77
N ARG A 56 -9.73 19.38 5.00
CA ARG A 56 -10.18 19.87 6.31
C ARG A 56 -11.57 19.33 6.65
N ASP A 57 -12.46 19.33 5.67
CA ASP A 57 -13.86 18.92 5.80
C ASP A 57 -14.15 17.63 5.00
N SER A 58 -15.06 16.81 5.52
CA SER A 58 -15.50 15.58 4.86
C SER A 58 -16.37 15.85 3.64
N GLU A 59 -17.09 16.98 3.63
CA GLU A 59 -17.89 17.41 2.49
C GLU A 59 -17.01 17.69 1.26
N SER A 60 -15.87 18.37 1.46
CA SER A 60 -14.88 18.65 0.42
C SER A 60 -14.34 17.36 -0.21
N ALA A 61 -14.03 16.36 0.61
CA ALA A 61 -13.61 15.04 0.14
C ALA A 61 -14.72 14.32 -0.65
N ARG A 62 -15.97 14.40 -0.19
CA ARG A 62 -17.12 13.83 -0.91
C ARG A 62 -17.33 14.50 -2.26
N ARG A 63 -17.17 15.83 -2.34
CA ARG A 63 -17.25 16.60 -3.60
C ARG A 63 -16.12 16.23 -4.56
N ALA A 64 -14.89 16.08 -4.06
CA ALA A 64 -13.76 15.63 -4.86
C ALA A 64 -13.98 14.22 -5.44
N CYS A 65 -14.59 13.32 -4.66
CA CYS A 65 -14.96 11.97 -5.10
C CYS A 65 -16.27 11.91 -5.90
N ALA A 66 -17.02 13.01 -6.05
CA ALA A 66 -18.26 13.03 -6.82
C ALA A 66 -17.98 12.78 -8.31
N ASN A 67 -16.83 13.24 -8.79
CA ASN A 67 -16.29 12.82 -10.08
C ASN A 67 -15.21 11.76 -9.85
N PRO A 68 -15.48 10.46 -10.08
CA PRO A 68 -14.50 9.41 -9.87
C PRO A 68 -13.35 9.47 -10.89
N ASN A 69 -13.54 10.09 -12.06
CA ASN A 69 -12.55 10.10 -13.14
C ASN A 69 -12.22 11.52 -13.65
N PRO A 70 -11.61 12.39 -12.82
CA PRO A 70 -11.21 13.71 -13.27
C PRO A 70 -10.02 13.63 -14.23
N VAL A 71 -9.90 14.60 -15.12
CA VAL A 71 -8.73 14.76 -15.98
C VAL A 71 -7.78 15.74 -15.30
N ILE A 72 -6.61 15.25 -14.88
CA ILE A 72 -5.55 16.05 -14.25
C ILE A 72 -4.35 15.98 -15.19
N ASP A 73 -3.82 17.14 -15.60
CA ASP A 73 -2.62 17.21 -16.44
C ASP A 73 -2.77 16.44 -17.78
N GLY A 74 -3.97 16.53 -18.37
CA GLY A 74 -4.31 15.82 -19.61
C GLY A 74 -4.51 14.31 -19.47
N ARG A 75 -4.40 13.74 -18.25
CA ARG A 75 -4.56 12.31 -17.99
C ARG A 75 -5.79 12.02 -17.13
N ARG A 76 -6.48 10.92 -17.45
CA ARG A 76 -7.62 10.44 -16.64
C ARG A 76 -7.11 9.89 -15.31
N ALA A 77 -7.37 10.62 -14.25
CA ALA A 77 -7.11 10.21 -12.88
C ALA A 77 -8.31 9.44 -12.30
N ASN A 78 -8.12 8.86 -11.11
CA ASN A 78 -9.14 8.14 -10.36
C ASN A 78 -9.20 8.66 -8.92
N CYS A 79 -10.36 9.12 -8.47
CA CYS A 79 -10.55 9.66 -7.12
C CYS A 79 -11.47 8.75 -6.30
N ASN A 80 -11.06 8.40 -5.08
CA ASN A 80 -11.90 7.63 -4.16
C ASN A 80 -11.60 7.99 -2.70
N ILE A 81 -12.52 7.75 -1.77
CA ILE A 81 -12.26 7.95 -0.35
C ILE A 81 -11.18 6.94 0.09
N ALA A 82 -10.02 7.45 0.51
CA ALA A 82 -8.84 6.65 0.81
C ALA A 82 -9.07 5.70 1.99
N SER A 83 -9.95 6.10 2.91
CA SER A 83 -10.22 5.42 4.17
C SER A 83 -11.08 4.17 4.03
N LEU A 84 -11.71 3.98 2.87
CA LEU A 84 -12.35 2.72 2.50
C LEU A 84 -11.30 1.65 2.12
N GLY A 85 -10.02 2.03 1.93
CA GLY A 85 -8.92 1.14 1.56
C GLY A 85 -7.85 1.04 2.65
N ARG A 86 -7.80 -0.13 3.31
CA ARG A 86 -6.96 -0.57 4.45
C ARG A 86 -6.66 0.50 5.51
N PRO A 87 -7.01 0.27 6.80
CA PRO A 87 -6.51 1.12 7.87
C PRO A 87 -5.00 1.13 7.78
N ARG A 88 -4.40 2.29 7.52
CA ARG A 88 -2.94 2.44 7.51
C ARG A 88 -2.54 2.21 8.98
N PRO A 89 -1.88 1.09 9.33
CA PRO A 89 -1.21 1.04 10.62
C PRO A 89 -0.13 2.11 10.51
N SER A 90 -0.16 3.09 11.39
CA SER A 90 0.99 3.94 11.65
C SER A 90 2.19 3.00 11.80
N PRO A 91 3.30 3.18 11.05
CA PRO A 91 4.50 2.43 11.39
C PRO A 91 4.81 2.74 12.86
N PRO A 92 5.05 1.74 13.73
CA PRO A 92 5.49 2.00 15.07
C PRO A 92 6.84 2.70 14.97
N ARG A 93 6.81 4.02 15.12
CA ARG A 93 8.01 4.83 15.33
C ARG A 93 8.46 4.52 16.76
N GLY A 94 9.29 3.48 16.89
CA GLY A 94 9.84 3.09 18.19
C GLY A 94 10.07 1.59 18.33
N ARG A 95 11.07 1.08 17.61
CA ARG A 95 11.81 -0.11 18.05
C ARG A 95 12.47 0.22 19.39
N ASN A 96 12.01 -0.38 20.47
CA ASN A 96 12.85 -1.02 21.49
C ASN A 96 11.97 -1.75 22.52
N GLN A 97 11.66 -3.00 22.18
CA GLN A 97 11.25 -4.00 23.16
C GLN A 97 12.38 -4.19 24.20
N ALA A 98 12.01 -3.98 25.46
CA ALA A 98 12.36 -4.80 26.61
C ALA A 98 13.75 -5.46 26.65
N SER A 99 14.67 -4.80 27.35
CA SER A 99 15.73 -5.47 28.10
C SER A 99 15.10 -6.20 29.31
N GLY A 100 14.77 -7.48 29.14
CA GLY A 100 14.53 -8.42 30.24
C GLY A 100 15.82 -9.14 30.62
N PRO A 101 16.10 -9.38 31.92
CA PRO A 101 17.40 -9.83 32.40
C PRO A 101 17.63 -11.33 32.16
N TYR A 102 18.90 -11.65 31.93
CA TYR A 102 19.44 -12.99 31.79
C TYR A 102 19.48 -13.71 33.15
N GLN A 103 18.73 -14.79 33.28
CA GLN A 103 18.76 -15.76 34.38
C GLN A 103 18.30 -17.07 33.73
N GLY A 104 18.97 -18.22 33.74
CA GLY A 104 20.12 -18.75 34.43
C GLY A 104 19.89 -20.28 34.45
N SER A 105 20.96 -21.07 34.31
CA SER A 105 21.09 -22.50 34.67
C SER A 105 20.26 -23.58 33.95
N ALA A 106 21.00 -24.48 33.27
CA ALA A 106 21.04 -25.95 33.43
C ALA A 106 20.96 -26.74 32.10
N PRO A 107 21.95 -27.59 31.76
CA PRO A 107 21.80 -28.61 30.73
C PRO A 107 21.37 -29.93 31.37
N GLN A 108 20.21 -30.46 30.96
CA GLN A 108 19.85 -31.86 31.25
C GLN A 108 19.46 -32.56 29.96
N ALA A 109 20.04 -33.75 29.84
CA ALA A 109 20.03 -34.65 28.72
C ALA A 109 18.69 -35.35 28.50
N ALA A 110 18.62 -36.03 27.34
CA ALA A 110 17.82 -37.21 27.00
C ALA A 110 16.71 -37.00 25.96
N GLN A 111 16.90 -37.69 24.83
CA GLN A 111 15.92 -38.50 24.09
C GLN A 111 14.66 -37.79 23.57
N SER A 112 14.51 -37.73 22.23
CA SER A 112 13.48 -38.52 21.54
C SER A 112 13.56 -38.31 20.02
N TYR A 113 13.57 -39.41 19.27
CA TYR A 113 13.39 -39.44 17.83
C TYR A 113 11.91 -39.22 17.50
N GLY A 114 11.58 -38.23 16.66
CA GLY A 114 10.21 -38.15 16.12
C GLY A 114 9.89 -36.87 15.34
N GLY A 115 9.69 -37.00 14.03
CA GLY A 115 8.80 -36.11 13.27
C GLY A 115 9.46 -35.23 12.21
N ALA A 116 10.01 -35.82 11.14
CA ALA A 116 10.14 -35.09 9.87
C ALA A 116 8.73 -34.99 9.22
N PRO A 117 8.32 -33.84 8.67
CA PRO A 117 7.07 -33.74 7.91
C PRO A 117 7.15 -34.58 6.62
N PRO A 118 6.04 -35.21 6.18
CA PRO A 118 6.07 -36.02 4.96
C PRO A 118 6.29 -35.14 3.73
N LEU A 119 7.26 -35.51 2.89
CA LEU A 119 7.49 -34.89 1.59
C LEU A 119 6.32 -35.20 0.63
N PRO A 120 5.91 -34.26 -0.25
CA PRO A 120 4.93 -34.56 -1.28
C PRO A 120 5.50 -35.56 -2.31
N PRO A 121 4.65 -36.39 -2.95
CA PRO A 121 5.10 -37.32 -3.98
C PRO A 121 5.63 -36.58 -5.22
N PRO A 122 6.60 -37.15 -5.95
CA PRO A 122 7.13 -36.56 -7.19
C PRO A 122 6.06 -36.57 -8.30
N LEU A 123 6.06 -35.53 -9.12
CA LEU A 123 5.22 -35.43 -10.32
C LEU A 123 5.62 -36.49 -11.36
N PRO A 124 4.67 -37.05 -12.14
CA PRO A 124 5.00 -37.93 -13.26
C PRO A 124 5.72 -37.15 -14.38
N PRO A 125 6.62 -37.80 -15.15
CA PRO A 125 7.28 -37.16 -16.29
C PRO A 125 6.26 -36.84 -17.40
N PRO A 126 6.46 -35.75 -18.18
CA PRO A 126 5.63 -35.47 -19.34
C PRO A 126 5.83 -36.54 -20.42
N ALA A 127 4.74 -36.95 -21.06
CA ALA A 127 4.78 -37.87 -22.20
C ALA A 127 5.57 -37.24 -23.37
N PRO A 128 6.36 -38.03 -24.13
CA PRO A 128 7.03 -37.52 -25.33
C PRO A 128 5.98 -37.15 -26.37
N ILE A 129 5.98 -35.90 -26.83
CA ILE A 129 5.18 -35.49 -27.99
C ILE A 129 5.81 -36.11 -29.23
N ILE A 130 5.25 -37.23 -29.69
CA ILE A 130 5.51 -37.75 -31.03
C ILE A 130 4.73 -36.87 -32.01
N TYR A 131 5.46 -36.05 -32.77
CA TYR A 131 4.92 -35.37 -33.93
C TYR A 131 4.95 -36.35 -35.12
N PRO A 132 3.82 -36.61 -35.79
CA PRO A 132 3.84 -37.34 -37.05
C PRO A 132 4.49 -36.47 -38.14
N PRO A 133 5.41 -37.01 -38.95
CA PRO A 133 5.91 -36.30 -40.13
C PRO A 133 4.79 -36.17 -41.18
N TYR A 134 4.83 -35.06 -41.91
CA TYR A 134 3.90 -34.64 -42.98
C TYR A 134 3.55 -35.73 -43.99
#